data_AF-A0A1B7W3A3-F1
#
_entry.id   AF-A0A1B7W3A3-F1
#
_cell.length_a   1.000
_cell.length_b   1.000
_cell.length_c   1.000
_cell.angle_alpha   90.00
_cell.angle_beta   90.00
_cell.angle_gamma   90.00
#
_symmetry.space_group_name_H-M   'P 1'
#
loop_
_entity.id
_entity.type
_entity.pdbx_description
1 polymer ?
#
loop_
_entity_poly.entity_id
_entity_poly.type
_entity_poly.pdbx_seq_one_letter_code
_entity_poly.pdbx_strand_id
1 'polypeptide(L)'
;MALRLSPVHQAAERFGIPVLTPSTLRTPEALDEFRSHQADVAIVADLLRELQPDLIFVAGDLSDPHGTHRMCKEAIDLAVAEVYGGDAAAKCPEIWLYRGAWQEWPVTEATVLVPLSQEELTLKIQAIFKHQSQKDSAPFPGQDEREFWQRVEQRNKT
;
A
#
# COMPACT_ATOMS: atom_id res chain seq x y z
N MET A 1 0.37 17.26 19.11
CA MET A 1 -0.50 16.27 19.78
C MET A 1 0.40 15.21 20.38
N ALA A 2 0.16 14.79 21.62
CA ALA A 2 0.90 13.67 22.20
C ALA A 2 0.62 12.39 21.38
N LEU A 3 1.66 11.63 21.03
CA LEU A 3 1.53 10.38 20.30
C LEU A 3 0.76 9.37 21.16
N ARG A 4 -0.44 8.98 20.71
CA ARG A 4 -1.18 7.88 21.33
C ARG A 4 -0.59 6.58 20.79
N LEU A 5 0.06 5.80 21.65
CA LEU A 5 0.60 4.50 21.29
C LEU A 5 -0.50 3.60 20.72
N SER A 6 -0.23 2.97 19.57
CA SER A 6 -1.16 2.03 18.96
C SER A 6 -1.33 0.79 19.86
N PRO A 7 -2.43 0.02 19.75
CA PRO A 7 -2.57 -1.25 20.46
C PRO A 7 -1.40 -2.23 20.20
N VAL A 8 -0.83 -2.19 18.98
CA VAL A 8 0.35 -2.99 18.59
C VAL A 8 1.59 -2.53 19.36
N HIS A 9 1.83 -1.22 19.46
CA HIS A 9 2.95 -0.67 20.23
C HIS A 9 2.86 -1.09 21.71
N GLN A 10 1.69 -0.92 22.32
CA GLN A 10 1.47 -1.28 23.73
C GLN A 10 1.68 -2.78 23.98
N ALA A 11 1.31 -3.64 23.02
CA ALA A 11 1.55 -5.08 23.12
C ALA A 11 3.05 -5.40 23.02
N ALA A 12 3.76 -4.80 22.06
CA ALA A 12 5.19 -5.01 21.89
C ALA A 12 5.99 -4.62 23.15
N GLU A 13 5.66 -3.49 23.79
CA GLU A 13 6.27 -3.09 25.07
C GLU A 13 6.08 -4.13 26.17
N ARG A 14 4.89 -4.76 26.28
CA ARG A 14 4.63 -5.82 27.28
C ARG A 14 5.50 -7.05 27.08
N PHE A 15 5.93 -7.32 25.85
CA PHE A 15 6.79 -8.46 25.51
C PHE A 15 8.27 -8.09 25.42
N GLY A 16 8.64 -6.83 25.73
CA GLY A 16 10.02 -6.36 25.59
C GLY A 16 10.52 -6.31 24.15
N ILE A 17 9.59 -6.27 23.18
CA ILE A 17 9.92 -6.20 21.76
C ILE A 17 10.16 -4.72 21.41
N PRO A 18 11.34 -4.36 20.88
CA PRO A 18 11.62 -2.98 20.49
C PRO A 18 10.69 -2.57 19.33
N VAL A 19 9.95 -1.48 19.50
CA VAL A 19 9.13 -0.88 18.45
C VAL A 19 9.93 0.25 17.80
N LEU A 20 10.32 0.03 16.55
CA LEU A 20 11.02 1.02 15.76
C LEU A 20 9.98 1.81 14.96
N THR A 21 9.88 3.11 15.25
CA THR A 21 8.93 4.01 14.57
C THR A 21 9.75 5.07 13.82
N PRO A 22 10.15 4.81 12.57
CA PRO A 22 10.92 5.78 11.81
C PRO A 22 10.10 7.08 11.69
N SER A 23 10.73 8.20 12.01
CA SER A 23 10.07 9.52 11.94
C SER A 23 9.86 9.98 10.50
N THR A 24 10.59 9.40 9.54
CA THR A 24 10.51 9.63 8.11
C THR A 24 11.01 8.40 7.37
N LEU A 25 10.48 8.14 6.18
CA LEU A 25 11.06 7.20 5.19
C LEU A 25 11.49 7.94 3.91
N ARG A 26 11.66 9.27 4.00
CA ARG A 26 11.88 10.14 2.84
C ARG A 26 13.35 10.36 2.49
N THR A 27 14.27 10.02 3.39
CA THR A 27 15.72 10.22 3.16
C THR A 27 16.41 8.87 2.96
N PRO A 28 17.49 8.81 2.16
CA PRO A 28 18.26 7.59 1.95
C PRO A 28 18.72 6.94 3.26
N GLU A 29 19.15 7.74 4.24
CA GLU A 29 19.66 7.23 5.52
C GLU A 29 18.57 6.54 6.33
N ALA A 30 17.35 7.10 6.34
CA ALA A 30 16.22 6.50 7.05
C ALA A 30 15.74 5.21 6.36
N LEU A 31 15.82 5.14 5.02
CA LEU A 31 15.53 3.93 4.27
C LEU A 31 16.58 2.84 4.56
N ASP A 32 17.85 3.20 4.64
CA ASP A 32 18.94 2.25 4.93
C ASP A 32 18.88 1.73 6.37
N GLU A 33 18.56 2.58 7.34
CA GLU A 33 18.28 2.15 8.72
C GLU A 33 17.10 1.17 8.75
N PHE A 34 15.98 1.49 8.11
CA PHE A 34 14.82 0.59 8.03
C PHE A 34 15.20 -0.78 7.43
N ARG A 35 15.90 -0.77 6.29
CA ARG A 35 16.37 -1.99 5.61
C ARG A 35 17.34 -2.80 6.47
N SER A 36 18.16 -2.15 7.29
CA SER A 36 19.14 -2.83 8.14
C SER A 36 18.50 -3.81 9.14
N HIS A 37 17.22 -3.59 9.47
CA HIS A 37 16.47 -4.49 10.35
C HIS A 37 16.03 -5.79 9.68
N GLN A 38 16.06 -5.87 8.33
CA GLN A 38 15.71 -7.06 7.54
C GLN A 38 14.38 -7.73 7.95
N ALA A 39 13.46 -6.96 8.52
CA ALA A 39 12.25 -7.47 9.15
C ALA A 39 11.02 -7.37 8.24
N ASP A 40 11.08 -6.50 7.22
CA ASP A 40 9.98 -6.24 6.30
C ASP A 40 9.55 -7.48 5.52
N VAL A 41 10.50 -8.18 4.89
CA VAL A 41 10.23 -9.42 4.14
C VAL A 41 9.68 -10.50 5.06
N ALA A 42 10.29 -10.70 6.23
CA ALA A 42 9.90 -11.75 7.17
C ALA A 42 8.46 -11.55 7.69
N ILE A 43 8.11 -10.32 8.07
CA ILE A 43 6.74 -9.99 8.52
C ILE A 43 5.71 -10.26 7.43
N VAL A 44 6.02 -9.89 6.17
CA VAL A 44 5.12 -10.15 5.05
C VAL A 44 5.02 -11.66 4.77
N ALA A 45 6.14 -12.39 4.80
CA ALA A 45 6.16 -13.84 4.58
C ALA A 45 5.31 -14.58 5.63
N ASP A 46 5.41 -14.20 6.90
CA ASP A 46 4.60 -14.78 7.97
C ASP A 46 3.11 -14.48 7.78
N LEU A 47 2.75 -13.26 7.36
CA LEU A 47 1.36 -12.91 7.05
C LEU A 47 0.81 -13.72 5.87
N LEU A 48 1.63 -13.98 4.84
CA LEU A 48 1.25 -14.80 3.70
C LEU A 48 1.03 -16.27 4.10
N ARG A 49 1.87 -16.81 4.98
CA ARG A 49 1.69 -18.17 5.53
C ARG A 49 0.42 -18.31 6.36
N GLU A 50 0.10 -17.29 7.16
CA GLU A 50 -1.09 -17.26 8.00
C GLU A 50 -2.38 -17.14 7.18
N LEU A 51 -2.45 -16.13 6.32
CA LEU A 51 -3.69 -15.80 5.60
C LEU A 51 -3.91 -16.66 4.36
N GLN A 52 -2.84 -17.22 3.79
CA GLN A 52 -2.85 -17.98 2.53
C GLN A 52 -3.74 -17.34 1.46
N PRO A 53 -3.51 -16.05 1.10
CA PRO A 53 -4.41 -15.33 0.22
C PRO A 53 -4.40 -15.90 -1.20
N ASP A 54 -5.53 -15.82 -1.89
CA ASP A 54 -5.60 -16.05 -3.35
C ASP A 54 -5.18 -14.81 -4.15
N LEU A 55 -5.31 -13.62 -3.56
CA LEU A 55 -5.12 -12.34 -4.23
C LEU A 55 -4.46 -11.30 -3.31
N ILE A 56 -3.46 -10.59 -3.83
CA ILE A 56 -2.73 -9.51 -3.15
C ILE A 56 -2.85 -8.23 -3.96
N PHE A 57 -3.30 -7.14 -3.33
CA PHE A 57 -3.34 -5.82 -3.96
C PHE A 57 -2.11 -5.00 -3.56
N VAL A 58 -1.37 -4.48 -4.55
CA VAL A 58 -0.15 -3.71 -4.32
C VAL A 58 -0.21 -2.37 -5.05
N ALA A 59 0.26 -1.30 -4.41
CA ALA A 59 0.38 0.00 -5.05
C ALA A 59 1.49 -0.05 -6.13
N GLY A 60 1.11 0.17 -7.39
CA GLY A 60 1.97 0.08 -8.57
C GLY A 60 2.49 1.43 -9.08
N ASP A 61 2.33 2.51 -8.32
CA ASP A 61 2.93 3.82 -8.64
C ASP A 61 4.39 3.82 -8.13
N LEU A 62 5.26 3.12 -8.88
CA LEU A 62 6.68 2.94 -8.54
C LEU A 62 7.54 4.20 -8.76
N SER A 63 6.94 5.23 -9.35
CA SER A 63 7.53 6.57 -9.52
C SER A 63 7.32 7.48 -8.31
N ASP A 64 6.77 6.94 -7.21
CA ASP A 64 6.53 7.73 -6.01
C ASP A 64 7.83 8.41 -5.53
N PRO A 65 7.80 9.72 -5.21
CA PRO A 65 9.01 10.49 -4.90
C PRO A 65 9.67 10.06 -3.57
N HIS A 66 8.98 9.24 -2.78
CA HIS A 66 9.47 8.74 -1.49
C HIS A 66 10.01 7.30 -1.59
N GLY A 67 9.92 6.66 -2.75
CA GLY A 67 10.31 5.27 -2.98
C GLY A 67 9.56 4.24 -2.13
N THR A 68 8.50 4.64 -1.43
CA THR A 68 7.82 3.78 -0.46
C THR A 68 7.01 2.68 -1.15
N HIS A 69 6.37 2.97 -2.28
CA HIS A 69 5.64 1.92 -3.03
C HIS A 69 6.62 0.89 -3.59
N ARG A 70 7.77 1.34 -4.09
CA ARG A 70 8.83 0.45 -4.58
C ARG A 70 9.33 -0.47 -3.46
N MET A 71 9.70 0.10 -2.31
CA MET A 71 10.17 -0.67 -1.15
C MET A 71 9.12 -1.71 -0.71
N CYS A 72 7.85 -1.30 -0.55
CA CYS A 72 6.80 -2.23 -0.15
C CYS A 72 6.58 -3.34 -1.19
N LYS A 73 6.61 -3.00 -2.49
CA LYS A 73 6.48 -4.02 -3.55
C LYS A 73 7.65 -5.00 -3.54
N GLU A 74 8.89 -4.52 -3.39
CA GLU A 74 10.08 -5.38 -3.30
C GLU A 74 9.98 -6.35 -2.12
N ALA A 75 9.55 -5.87 -0.95
CA ALA A 75 9.35 -6.72 0.22
C ALA A 75 8.28 -7.81 -0.03
N ILE A 76 7.17 -7.45 -0.69
CA ILE A 76 6.11 -8.39 -1.05
C ILE A 76 6.60 -9.42 -2.08
N ASP A 77 7.31 -9.00 -3.12
CA ASP A 77 7.83 -9.90 -4.16
C ASP A 77 8.81 -10.93 -3.56
N LEU A 78 9.70 -10.49 -2.67
CA LEU A 78 10.63 -11.37 -1.95
C LEU A 78 9.92 -12.35 -1.03
N ALA A 79 8.93 -11.87 -0.26
CA ALA A 79 8.13 -12.71 0.63
C ALA A 79 7.31 -13.76 -0.15
N VAL A 80 6.73 -13.38 -1.29
CA VAL A 80 6.02 -14.32 -2.16
C VAL A 80 6.98 -15.38 -2.71
N ALA A 81 8.17 -14.99 -3.16
CA ALA A 81 9.18 -15.94 -3.62
C ALA A 81 9.63 -16.90 -2.51
N GLU A 82 9.78 -16.42 -1.28
CA GLU A 82 10.13 -17.25 -0.13
C GLU A 82 9.04 -18.26 0.23
N VAL A 83 7.77 -17.82 0.26
CA VAL A 83 6.65 -18.65 0.70
C VAL A 83 6.17 -19.61 -0.39
N TYR A 84 6.18 -19.17 -1.65
CA TYR A 84 5.56 -19.88 -2.77
C TYR A 84 6.54 -20.35 -3.86
N GLY A 85 7.85 -20.12 -3.72
CA GLY A 85 8.84 -20.41 -4.77
C GLY A 85 9.29 -21.88 -4.91
N GLY A 86 8.86 -22.78 -4.02
CA GLY A 86 9.27 -24.19 -4.02
C GLY A 86 8.29 -25.13 -4.73
N ASP A 87 8.76 -26.30 -5.18
CA ASP A 87 7.94 -27.30 -5.90
C ASP A 87 6.75 -27.84 -5.10
N ALA A 88 6.80 -27.76 -3.77
CA ALA A 88 5.74 -28.17 -2.86
C ALA A 88 4.85 -27.01 -2.39
N ALA A 89 5.02 -25.81 -2.95
CA ALA A 89 4.27 -24.63 -2.55
C ALA A 89 2.77 -24.77 -2.83
N ALA A 90 1.97 -24.17 -1.96
CA ALA A 90 0.57 -23.90 -2.25
C ALA A 90 0.45 -23.04 -3.52
N LYS A 91 -0.75 -23.02 -4.13
CA LYS A 91 -1.02 -22.15 -5.28
C LYS A 91 -0.59 -20.72 -4.96
N CYS A 92 0.30 -20.17 -5.78
CA CYS A 92 0.78 -18.80 -5.62
C CYS A 92 -0.40 -17.81 -5.78
N PRO A 93 -0.53 -16.80 -4.90
CA PRO A 93 -1.52 -15.73 -5.06
C PRO A 93 -1.33 -14.98 -6.37
N GLU A 94 -2.43 -14.47 -6.91
CA GLU A 94 -2.36 -13.42 -7.92
C GLU A 94 -1.95 -12.10 -7.27
N ILE A 95 -1.15 -11.29 -7.97
CA ILE A 95 -0.73 -9.96 -7.50
C ILE A 95 -1.30 -8.93 -8.46
N TRP A 96 -2.23 -8.11 -7.97
CA TRP A 96 -2.86 -7.05 -8.76
C TRP A 96 -2.32 -5.69 -8.36
N LEU A 97 -1.76 -4.98 -9.34
CA LEU A 97 -1.25 -3.63 -9.15
C LEU A 97 -2.36 -2.62 -9.37
N TYR A 98 -2.61 -1.77 -8.37
CA TYR A 98 -3.46 -0.60 -8.52
C TYR A 98 -2.60 0.66 -8.47
N ARG A 99 -3.04 1.72 -9.15
CA ARG A 99 -2.42 3.04 -9.01
C ARG A 99 -3.40 4.03 -8.40
N GLY A 100 -2.84 4.99 -7.66
CA GLY A 100 -3.59 6.12 -7.12
C GLY A 100 -3.94 7.13 -8.22
N ALA A 101 -4.57 8.25 -7.84
CA ALA A 101 -5.03 9.23 -8.81
C ALA A 101 -3.91 10.12 -9.41
N TRP A 102 -2.64 9.83 -9.13
CA TRP A 102 -1.48 10.54 -9.73
C TRP A 102 -1.12 10.02 -11.10
N GLN A 103 -1.19 8.70 -11.26
CA GLN A 103 -0.76 8.03 -12.46
C GLN A 103 -1.75 6.91 -12.72
N GLU A 104 -2.73 7.16 -13.57
CA GLU A 104 -3.73 6.14 -13.88
C GLU A 104 -3.14 5.09 -14.83
N TRP A 105 -3.70 3.88 -14.77
CA TRP A 105 -3.50 2.92 -15.86
C TRP A 105 -4.46 3.29 -16.99
N PRO A 106 -3.96 3.51 -18.22
CA PRO A 106 -4.82 3.56 -19.39
C PRO A 106 -5.68 2.29 -19.46
N VAL A 107 -6.94 2.42 -19.88
CA VAL A 107 -7.85 1.26 -20.01
C VAL A 107 -7.25 0.18 -20.93
N THR A 108 -6.47 0.59 -21.92
CA THR A 108 -5.75 -0.31 -22.85
C THR A 108 -4.59 -1.08 -22.22
N GLU A 109 -4.08 -0.63 -21.06
CA GLU A 109 -3.03 -1.30 -20.30
C GLU A 109 -3.58 -2.10 -19.12
N ALA A 110 -4.85 -1.89 -18.75
CA ALA A 110 -5.49 -2.59 -17.65
C ALA A 110 -5.78 -4.06 -18.02
N THR A 111 -5.16 -4.98 -17.31
CA THR A 111 -5.42 -6.42 -17.46
C THR A 111 -6.71 -6.86 -16.78
N VAL A 112 -7.14 -6.12 -15.75
CA VAL A 112 -8.32 -6.43 -14.93
C VAL A 112 -9.12 -5.16 -14.67
N LEU A 113 -10.44 -5.25 -14.84
CA LEU A 113 -11.41 -4.20 -14.50
C LEU A 113 -12.38 -4.76 -13.45
N VAL A 114 -12.45 -4.09 -12.30
CA VAL A 114 -13.38 -4.44 -11.21
C VAL A 114 -14.52 -3.43 -11.22
N PRO A 115 -15.75 -3.82 -11.62
CA PRO A 115 -16.88 -2.91 -11.64
C PRO A 115 -17.28 -2.54 -10.21
N LEU A 116 -17.78 -1.31 -10.03
CA LEU A 116 -18.32 -0.82 -8.77
C LEU A 116 -19.79 -0.44 -8.97
N SER A 117 -20.62 -0.81 -8.01
CA SER A 117 -21.97 -0.27 -7.88
C SER A 117 -21.94 1.19 -7.44
N GLN A 118 -23.08 1.88 -7.59
CA GLN A 118 -23.23 3.27 -7.14
C GLN A 118 -23.03 3.43 -5.63
N GLU A 119 -23.43 2.43 -4.84
CA GLU A 119 -23.24 2.43 -3.39
C GLU A 119 -21.75 2.29 -3.03
N GLU A 120 -21.03 1.37 -3.68
CA GLU A 120 -19.58 1.20 -3.47
C GLU A 120 -18.79 2.43 -3.90
N LEU A 121 -19.18 3.08 -5.01
CA LEU A 121 -18.60 4.35 -5.43
C LEU A 121 -18.80 5.43 -4.37
N THR A 122 -20.00 5.52 -3.80
CA THR A 122 -20.33 6.47 -2.73
C THR A 122 -19.50 6.21 -1.48
N LEU A 123 -19.36 4.94 -1.07
CA LEU A 123 -18.53 4.55 0.07
C LEU A 123 -17.06 4.89 -0.14
N LYS A 124 -16.53 4.65 -1.35
CA LYS A 124 -15.16 5.02 -1.73
C LYS A 124 -14.94 6.53 -1.64
N ILE A 125 -15.86 7.32 -2.17
CA ILE A 125 -15.81 8.79 -2.10
C ILE A 125 -15.82 9.26 -0.64
N GLN A 126 -16.71 8.71 0.20
CA GLN A 126 -16.74 9.03 1.62
C GLN A 126 -15.46 8.64 2.37
N ALA A 127 -14.85 7.51 2.02
CA ALA A 127 -13.57 7.09 2.59
C ALA A 127 -12.43 8.08 2.26
N ILE A 128 -12.43 8.64 1.04
CA ILE A 128 -11.50 9.71 0.63
C ILE A 128 -11.74 10.96 1.49
N PHE A 129 -12.99 11.38 1.67
CA PHE A 129 -13.33 12.54 2.50
C PHE A 129 -12.88 12.43 3.96
N LYS A 130 -12.86 11.22 4.52
CA LYS A 130 -12.39 10.97 5.90
C LYS A 130 -10.88 11.24 6.07
N HIS A 131 -10.11 11.25 4.98
CA HIS A 131 -8.67 11.53 5.00
C HIS A 131 -8.40 12.99 4.62
N GLN A 132 -8.89 13.93 5.45
CA GLN A 132 -8.83 15.38 5.20
C GLN A 132 -7.42 15.89 4.83
N SER A 133 -6.35 15.33 5.41
CA SER A 133 -4.97 15.72 5.11
C SER A 133 -4.49 15.35 3.69
N GLN A 134 -5.26 14.55 2.95
CA GLN A 134 -5.03 14.20 1.54
C GLN A 134 -6.13 14.75 0.61
N LYS A 135 -7.11 15.50 1.14
CA LYS A 135 -8.33 15.94 0.43
C LYS A 135 -8.12 17.21 -0.40
N ASP A 136 -7.51 18.24 0.19
CA ASP A 136 -7.59 19.62 -0.33
C ASP A 136 -6.50 19.96 -1.35
N SER A 137 -5.30 19.44 -1.17
CA SER A 137 -4.18 19.57 -2.09
C SER A 137 -3.24 18.47 -1.75
N ALA A 138 -2.98 17.59 -2.69
CA ALA A 138 -1.94 16.64 -2.43
C ALA A 138 -0.59 17.34 -2.35
N PRO A 139 0.37 16.79 -1.60
CA PRO A 139 1.72 17.34 -1.55
C PRO A 139 2.40 17.38 -2.94
N PHE A 140 1.92 16.57 -3.89
CA PHE A 140 2.42 16.47 -5.25
C PHE A 140 1.25 16.49 -6.24
N PRO A 141 0.65 17.66 -6.53
CA PRO A 141 -0.36 17.75 -7.56
C PRO A 141 0.32 17.42 -8.90
N GLY A 142 0.01 16.27 -9.48
CA GLY A 142 0.27 16.01 -10.90
C GLY A 142 -0.43 17.05 -11.79
N GLN A 143 -0.50 16.82 -13.09
CA GLN A 143 -1.05 17.82 -14.04
C GLN A 143 -2.57 18.05 -13.96
N ASP A 144 -3.26 17.32 -13.09
CA ASP A 144 -4.70 17.41 -12.91
C ASP A 144 -5.01 18.24 -11.66
N GLU A 145 -5.86 19.26 -11.79
CA GLU A 145 -6.20 20.21 -10.73
C GLU A 145 -7.41 19.76 -9.89
N ARG A 146 -8.13 18.71 -10.31
CA ARG A 146 -9.33 18.21 -9.61
C ARG A 146 -8.98 17.57 -8.28
N GLU A 147 -9.87 17.66 -7.29
CA GLU A 147 -9.74 16.91 -6.03
C GLU A 147 -9.83 15.39 -6.29
N PHE A 148 -9.20 14.58 -5.43
CA PHE A 148 -9.16 13.12 -5.57
C PHE A 148 -10.54 12.48 -5.76
N TRP A 149 -11.55 12.95 -5.02
CA TRP A 149 -12.90 12.39 -5.10
C TRP A 149 -13.58 12.68 -6.43
N GLN A 150 -13.31 13.85 -7.04
CA GLN A 150 -13.89 14.25 -8.34
C GLN A 150 -13.36 13.35 -9.46
N ARG A 151 -12.06 13.03 -9.43
CA ARG A 151 -11.43 12.10 -10.39
C ARG A 151 -12.03 10.71 -10.26
N VAL A 152 -12.16 10.22 -9.02
CA VAL A 152 -12.80 8.93 -8.75
C VAL A 152 -14.24 8.91 -9.23
N GLU A 153 -15.03 9.95 -8.96
CA GLU A 153 -16.42 10.00 -9.42
C GLU A 153 -16.53 9.95 -10.95
N GLN A 154 -15.79 10.81 -11.65
CA GLN A 154 -15.85 10.86 -13.11
C GLN A 154 -15.45 9.52 -13.74
N ARG A 155 -14.33 8.94 -13.31
CA ARG A 155 -13.80 7.67 -13.85
C ARG A 155 -14.79 6.50 -13.79
N ASN A 156 -15.64 6.46 -12.77
CA ASN A 156 -16.57 5.34 -12.59
C ASN A 156 -17.98 5.66 -13.16
N LYS A 157 -18.18 6.85 -13.73
CA LYS A 157 -19.44 7.27 -14.37
C LYS A 157 -19.33 7.43 -15.89
N THR A 158 -18.13 7.58 -16.43
CA THR A 158 -17.82 7.67 -17.87
C THR A 158 -17.02 6.46 -18.32
#